data_AF-A0A1E5Q8D0-F1
#
_entry.id   AF-A0A1E5Q8D0-F1
#
_cell.length_a   1.000
_cell.length_b   1.000
_cell.length_c   1.000
_cell.angle_alpha   90.00
_cell.angle_beta   90.00
_cell.angle_gamma   90.00
#
_symmetry.space_group_name_H-M   'P 1'
#
loop_
_entity.id
_entity.type
_entity.pdbx_description
1 polymer ?
#
loop_
_entity_poly.entity_id
_entity_poly.type
_entity_poly.pdbx_seq_one_letter_code
_entity_poly.pdbx_strand_id
1 'polypeptide(L)'
;MKISVKKAQNGVYAVSLDETTHTLTTQDVKVLLMQAVRALTPGAISTVPPAEEAHDLAERLKTANDPGLQKLILSVADDDLLIFLKSTENDTQLHAKMFDNMSQRKHKMMSEDLEFRFVDGIDEDRLGDAVIRLIEVTNQLQSDGVLELSA
;
A
#
# COMPACT_ATOMS: atom_id res chain seq x y z
N MET A 1 0.94 16.25 -29.11
CA MET A 1 1.41 16.19 -27.72
C MET A 1 2.90 15.93 -27.73
N LYS A 2 3.70 16.92 -27.31
CA LYS A 2 5.15 16.80 -27.21
C LYS A 2 5.50 16.60 -25.73
N ILE A 3 6.01 15.41 -25.42
CA ILE A 3 6.44 15.06 -24.06
C ILE A 3 7.96 15.08 -24.04
N SER A 4 8.56 15.77 -23.08
CA SER A 4 10.00 15.70 -22.86
C SER A 4 10.34 15.57 -21.39
N VAL A 5 11.25 14.66 -21.07
CA VAL A 5 11.76 14.45 -19.71
C VAL A 5 13.23 14.82 -19.69
N LYS A 6 13.62 15.68 -18.76
CA LYS A 6 15.03 16.05 -18.52
C LYS A 6 15.37 15.85 -17.06
N LYS A 7 16.53 15.28 -16.79
CA LYS A 7 17.08 15.25 -15.42
C LYS A 7 17.50 16.68 -15.06
N ALA A 8 16.83 17.26 -14.07
CA ALA A 8 17.13 18.61 -13.60
C ALA A 8 18.27 18.57 -12.57
N GLN A 9 18.15 17.68 -11.59
CA GLN A 9 19.14 17.44 -10.53
C GLN A 9 19.12 15.97 -10.11
N ASN A 10 19.99 15.57 -9.18
CA ASN A 10 19.93 14.22 -8.63
C ASN A 10 18.59 14.00 -7.91
N GLY A 11 17.84 13.01 -8.37
CA GLY A 11 16.53 12.66 -7.83
C GLY A 11 15.38 13.57 -8.27
N VAL A 12 15.60 14.50 -9.20
CA VAL A 12 14.60 15.47 -9.67
C VAL A 12 14.58 15.56 -11.20
N TYR A 13 13.38 15.47 -11.77
CA TYR A 13 13.11 15.40 -13.21
C TYR A 13 12.15 16.52 -13.61
N ALA A 14 12.48 17.24 -14.68
CA ALA A 14 11.56 18.16 -15.33
C ALA A 14 10.81 17.42 -16.45
N VAL A 15 9.49 17.31 -16.31
CA VAL A 15 8.60 16.71 -17.29
C VAL A 15 7.79 17.82 -17.95
N SER A 16 8.02 18.03 -19.24
CA SER A 16 7.26 19.00 -20.05
C SER A 16 6.21 18.27 -20.88
N LEU A 17 4.97 18.74 -20.78
CA LEU A 17 3.81 18.31 -21.56
C LEU A 17 3.33 19.53 -22.36
N ASP A 18 3.66 19.58 -23.64
CA ASP A 18 3.43 20.75 -24.49
C ASP A 18 4.06 22.04 -23.89
N GLU A 19 3.28 22.98 -23.37
CA GLU A 19 3.79 24.26 -22.80
C GLU A 19 3.97 24.22 -21.27
N THR A 20 3.40 23.22 -20.58
CA THR A 20 3.52 23.08 -19.13
C THR A 20 4.73 22.25 -18.75
N THR A 21 5.50 22.72 -17.76
CA THR A 21 6.63 21.99 -17.19
C THR A 21 6.38 21.72 -15.71
N HIS A 22 6.45 20.44 -15.34
CA HIS A 22 6.32 19.96 -13.98
C HIS A 22 7.67 19.44 -13.48
N THR A 23 7.97 19.72 -12.22
CA THR A 23 9.15 19.17 -11.54
C THR A 23 8.68 18.00 -10.69
N LEU A 24 9.24 16.81 -10.93
CA LEU A 24 8.90 15.56 -10.27
C LEU A 24 10.13 15.00 -9.57
N THR A 25 9.95 14.45 -8.37
CA THR A 25 10.98 13.67 -7.70
C THR A 25 11.06 12.24 -8.27
N THR A 26 12.08 11.48 -7.89
CA THR A 26 12.15 10.04 -8.21
C THR A 26 10.90 9.27 -7.74
N GLN A 27 10.36 9.63 -6.57
CA GLN A 27 9.15 9.01 -6.05
C GLN A 27 7.93 9.33 -6.92
N ASP A 28 7.77 10.59 -7.31
CA ASP A 28 6.68 11.01 -8.20
C ASP A 28 6.75 10.33 -9.58
N VAL A 29 7.96 10.15 -10.12
CA VAL A 29 8.16 9.43 -11.38
C VAL A 29 7.78 7.95 -11.26
N LYS A 30 8.07 7.29 -10.12
CA LYS A 30 7.61 5.91 -9.88
C LYS A 30 6.09 5.83 -9.82
N VAL A 31 5.43 6.75 -9.11
CA VAL A 31 3.96 6.82 -9.03
C VAL A 31 3.36 7.04 -10.41
N LEU A 32 3.92 7.96 -11.20
CA LEU A 32 3.45 8.24 -12.57
C LEU A 32 3.59 7.02 -13.48
N LEU A 33 4.69 6.26 -13.34
CA LEU A 33 4.88 5.01 -14.08
C LEU A 33 3.80 3.99 -13.73
N MET A 34 3.52 3.78 -12.45
CA MET A 34 2.47 2.85 -12.01
C MET A 34 1.10 3.26 -12.55
N GLN A 35 0.77 4.55 -12.48
CA GLN A 35 -0.49 5.08 -13.02
C GLN A 35 -0.59 4.91 -14.53
N ALA A 36 0.50 5.15 -15.26
CA ALA A 36 0.55 4.96 -16.70
C ALA A 36 0.38 3.48 -17.09
N VAL A 37 1.02 2.55 -16.37
CA VAL A 37 0.88 1.10 -16.60
C VAL A 37 -0.56 0.64 -16.36
N ARG A 38 -1.19 1.08 -15.26
CA ARG A 38 -2.60 0.80 -14.93
C ARG A 38 -3.55 1.35 -15.99
N ALA A 39 -3.28 2.54 -16.52
CA ALA A 39 -4.12 3.19 -17.52
C ALA A 39 -3.97 2.59 -18.93
N LEU A 40 -2.76 2.18 -19.31
CA LEU A 40 -2.44 1.69 -20.65
C LEU A 40 -2.70 0.20 -20.84
N THR A 41 -2.89 -0.54 -19.74
CA THR A 41 -3.12 -1.97 -19.79
C THR A 41 -4.25 -2.33 -18.83
N PRO A 42 -5.49 -2.48 -19.32
CA PRO A 42 -6.58 -3.03 -18.53
C PRO A 42 -6.21 -4.47 -18.14
N GLY A 43 -5.78 -4.67 -16.88
CA GLY A 43 -5.27 -5.94 -16.39
C GLY A 43 -3.74 -6.11 -16.39
N ALA A 44 -2.92 -5.06 -16.59
CA ALA A 44 -1.50 -5.18 -16.23
C ALA A 44 -1.38 -5.31 -14.72
N ILE A 45 -0.92 -6.49 -14.34
CA ILE A 45 -0.32 -6.81 -13.05
C ILE A 45 0.73 -5.74 -12.77
N SER A 46 0.73 -5.18 -11.56
CA SER A 46 1.83 -4.33 -11.10
C SER A 46 3.15 -5.06 -11.41
N THR A 47 4.13 -4.39 -12.02
CA THR A 47 5.43 -5.04 -12.28
C THR A 47 6.19 -5.33 -10.99
N VAL A 48 5.70 -4.78 -9.87
CA VAL A 48 6.14 -5.08 -8.52
C VAL A 48 5.34 -6.29 -8.03
N PRO A 49 5.99 -7.40 -7.64
CA PRO A 49 5.31 -8.55 -7.08
C PRO A 49 4.39 -8.12 -5.91
N PRO A 50 3.17 -8.67 -5.78
CA PRO A 50 2.26 -8.33 -4.70
C PRO A 50 2.85 -8.40 -3.29
N ALA A 51 3.79 -9.33 -3.08
CA ALA A 51 4.53 -9.46 -1.82
C ALA A 51 5.46 -8.28 -1.53
N GLU A 52 6.08 -7.69 -2.56
CA GLU A 52 6.93 -6.50 -2.41
C GLU A 52 6.07 -5.26 -2.13
N GLU A 53 4.89 -5.14 -2.77
CA GLU A 53 3.93 -4.07 -2.43
C GLU A 53 3.38 -4.21 -1.00
N ALA A 54 3.10 -5.45 -0.55
CA ALA A 54 2.70 -5.72 0.82
C ALA A 54 3.81 -5.30 1.82
N HIS A 55 5.07 -5.58 1.49
CA HIS A 55 6.20 -5.20 2.32
C HIS A 55 6.39 -3.68 2.37
N ASP A 56 6.31 -2.98 1.25
CA ASP A 56 6.39 -1.52 1.21
C ASP A 56 5.26 -0.86 2.01
N LEU A 57 4.04 -1.40 1.92
CA LEU A 57 2.93 -0.96 2.76
C LEU A 57 3.20 -1.26 4.25
N ALA A 58 3.75 -2.42 4.57
CA ALA A 58 4.11 -2.79 5.94
C ALA A 58 5.08 -1.79 6.57
N GLU A 59 6.16 -1.45 5.87
CA GLU A 59 7.14 -0.47 6.33
C GLU A 59 6.50 0.90 6.61
N ARG A 60 5.60 1.34 5.72
CA ARG A 60 4.84 2.58 5.92
C ARG A 60 3.92 2.50 7.15
N LEU A 61 3.22 1.39 7.35
CA LEU A 61 2.26 1.24 8.45
C LEU A 61 2.95 1.14 9.82
N LYS A 62 4.21 0.69 9.90
CA LYS A 62 4.99 0.73 11.14
C LYS A 62 5.15 2.14 11.69
N THR A 63 5.26 3.13 10.80
CA THR A 63 5.42 4.54 11.16
C THR A 63 4.10 5.30 11.28
N ALA A 64 2.97 4.59 11.15
CA ALA A 64 1.64 5.19 11.24
C ALA A 64 1.31 5.67 12.66
N ASN A 65 0.56 6.77 12.74
CA ASN A 65 -0.09 7.17 13.98
C ASN A 65 -1.20 6.17 14.40
N ASP A 66 -1.36 5.96 15.69
CA ASP A 66 -2.31 4.96 16.22
C ASP A 66 -3.78 5.26 15.86
N PRO A 67 -4.29 6.50 15.95
CA PRO A 67 -5.68 6.80 15.56
C PRO A 67 -5.95 6.53 14.09
N GLY A 68 -4.97 6.83 13.22
CA GLY A 68 -5.06 6.54 11.78
C GLY A 68 -5.08 5.04 11.51
N LEU A 69 -4.25 4.28 12.23
CA LEU A 69 -4.20 2.83 12.11
C LEU A 69 -5.50 2.16 12.56
N GLN A 70 -6.08 2.62 13.67
CA GLN A 70 -7.40 2.17 14.13
C GLN A 70 -8.48 2.44 13.08
N LYS A 71 -8.44 3.62 12.45
CA LYS A 71 -9.38 3.96 11.38
C LYS A 71 -9.20 3.07 10.15
N LEU A 72 -7.96 2.81 9.74
CA LEU A 72 -7.64 1.88 8.65
C LEU A 72 -8.20 0.49 8.93
N ILE A 73 -7.93 -0.05 10.11
CA ILE A 73 -8.42 -1.37 10.56
C ILE A 73 -9.95 -1.46 10.50
N LEU A 74 -10.67 -0.36 10.76
CA LEU A 74 -12.13 -0.31 10.70
C LEU A 74 -12.68 -0.09 9.29
N SER A 75 -11.90 0.51 8.39
CA SER A 75 -12.32 0.89 7.04
C SER A 75 -12.05 -0.17 5.98
N VAL A 76 -11.14 -1.11 6.27
CA VAL A 76 -10.78 -2.19 5.34
C VAL A 76 -11.62 -3.44 5.62
N ALA A 77 -11.89 -4.23 4.58
CA ALA A 77 -12.53 -5.53 4.72
C ALA A 77 -11.65 -6.50 5.54
N ASP A 78 -12.27 -7.28 6.42
CA ASP A 78 -11.52 -8.21 7.28
C ASP A 78 -10.71 -9.23 6.46
N ASP A 79 -11.25 -9.69 5.32
CA ASP A 79 -10.54 -10.59 4.41
C ASP A 79 -9.24 -9.99 3.85
N ASP A 80 -9.27 -8.72 3.43
CA ASP A 80 -8.10 -8.04 2.87
C ASP A 80 -7.04 -7.83 3.94
N LEU A 81 -7.46 -7.44 5.14
CA LEU A 81 -6.58 -7.29 6.29
C LEU A 81 -5.96 -8.62 6.71
N LEU A 82 -6.73 -9.71 6.68
CA LEU A 82 -6.26 -11.05 7.01
C LEU A 82 -5.22 -11.56 5.99
N ILE A 83 -5.48 -11.38 4.69
CA ILE A 83 -4.55 -11.72 3.61
C ILE A 83 -3.24 -10.95 3.77
N PHE A 84 -3.33 -9.65 4.05
CA PHE A 84 -2.16 -8.81 4.28
C PHE A 84 -1.35 -9.26 5.49
N LEU A 85 -1.99 -9.46 6.66
CA LEU A 85 -1.31 -9.93 7.86
C LEU A 85 -0.62 -11.28 7.63
N LYS A 86 -1.25 -12.21 6.91
CA LYS A 86 -0.62 -13.48 6.58
C LYS A 86 0.57 -13.31 5.65
N SER A 87 0.49 -12.43 4.64
CA SER A 87 1.60 -12.17 3.73
C SER A 87 2.82 -11.54 4.43
N THR A 88 2.59 -10.83 5.54
CA THR A 88 3.63 -10.20 6.36
C THR A 88 3.87 -10.92 7.68
N GLU A 89 3.61 -12.23 7.76
CA GLU A 89 3.68 -12.99 9.03
C GLU A 89 5.05 -12.96 9.72
N ASN A 90 6.11 -12.73 8.96
CA ASN A 90 7.47 -12.59 9.49
C ASN A 90 7.75 -11.21 10.10
N ASP A 91 6.85 -10.25 9.93
CA ASP A 91 6.97 -8.87 10.42
C ASP A 91 6.29 -8.70 11.78
N THR A 92 6.98 -9.14 12.82
CA THR A 92 6.47 -9.11 14.20
C THR A 92 6.19 -7.69 14.70
N GLN A 93 6.94 -6.70 14.21
CA GLN A 93 6.76 -5.29 14.59
C GLN A 93 5.46 -4.73 14.01
N LEU A 94 5.20 -4.96 12.72
CA LEU A 94 3.94 -4.57 12.09
C LEU A 94 2.77 -5.27 12.80
N HIS A 95 2.86 -6.58 13.00
CA HIS A 95 1.80 -7.37 13.64
C HIS A 95 1.46 -6.84 15.02
N ALA A 96 2.47 -6.64 15.88
CA ALA A 96 2.27 -6.07 17.21
C ALA A 96 1.53 -4.72 17.13
N LYS A 97 1.99 -3.81 16.26
CA LYS A 97 1.36 -2.49 16.11
C LYS A 97 -0.08 -2.56 15.62
N MET A 98 -0.36 -3.44 14.65
CA MET A 98 -1.72 -3.65 14.12
C MET A 98 -2.63 -4.21 15.21
N PHE A 99 -2.19 -5.25 15.93
CA PHE A 99 -2.94 -5.93 16.97
C PHE A 99 -3.19 -5.06 18.21
N ASP A 100 -2.22 -4.24 18.61
CA ASP A 100 -2.37 -3.27 19.71
C ASP A 100 -3.43 -2.20 19.39
N ASN A 101 -3.65 -1.92 18.10
CA ASN A 101 -4.66 -1.01 17.61
C ASN A 101 -6.00 -1.69 17.26
N MET A 102 -6.16 -2.98 17.58
CA MET A 102 -7.43 -3.69 17.45
C MET A 102 -8.16 -3.79 18.78
N SER A 103 -9.49 -3.89 18.71
CA SER A 103 -10.27 -4.36 19.87
C SER A 103 -9.93 -5.82 20.18
N GLN A 104 -10.02 -6.23 21.45
CA GLN A 104 -9.79 -7.64 21.85
C GLN A 104 -10.62 -8.64 21.03
N ARG A 105 -11.86 -8.28 20.66
CA ARG A 105 -12.72 -9.11 19.82
C ARG A 105 -12.13 -9.29 18.42
N LYS A 106 -11.73 -8.18 17.77
CA LYS A 106 -11.18 -8.21 16.41
C LYS A 106 -9.82 -8.91 16.39
N HIS A 107 -8.98 -8.65 17.39
CA HIS A 107 -7.74 -9.37 17.62
C HIS A 107 -7.97 -10.88 17.65
N LYS A 108 -8.85 -11.36 18.55
CA LYS A 108 -9.14 -12.79 18.69
C LYS A 108 -9.63 -13.42 17.39
N MET A 109 -10.61 -12.79 16.73
CA MET A 109 -11.15 -13.26 15.45
C MET A 109 -10.06 -13.38 14.38
N MET A 110 -9.23 -12.34 14.24
CA MET A 110 -8.18 -12.30 13.22
C MET A 110 -7.06 -13.31 13.50
N SER A 111 -6.67 -13.51 14.77
CA SER A 111 -5.69 -14.53 15.16
C SER A 111 -6.19 -15.95 14.88
N GLU A 112 -7.45 -16.25 15.19
CA GLU A 112 -8.06 -17.55 14.90
C GLU A 112 -8.12 -17.78 13.38
N ASP A 113 -8.60 -16.79 12.62
CA ASP A 113 -8.70 -16.91 11.17
C ASP A 113 -7.33 -17.06 10.47
N LEU A 114 -6.29 -16.40 10.97
CA LEU A 114 -4.91 -16.53 10.44
C LEU A 114 -4.36 -17.95 10.59
N GLU A 115 -4.71 -18.64 11.67
CA GLU A 115 -4.24 -20.00 11.95
C GLU A 115 -4.90 -21.05 11.03
N PHE A 116 -6.17 -20.84 10.65
CA PHE A 116 -6.96 -21.86 9.96
C PHE A 116 -7.26 -21.57 8.48
N ARG A 117 -7.28 -20.31 8.02
CA ARG A 117 -7.76 -19.99 6.66
C ARG A 117 -6.73 -20.15 5.53
N PHE A 118 -5.44 -20.19 5.85
CA PHE A 118 -4.37 -20.18 4.84
C PHE A 118 -3.48 -21.43 4.85
N VAL A 119 -4.08 -22.59 5.15
CA VAL A 119 -3.37 -23.89 5.15
C VAL A 119 -2.72 -24.17 3.79
N ASP A 120 -3.37 -23.76 2.71
CA ASP A 120 -2.89 -23.95 1.33
C ASP A 120 -2.10 -22.73 0.78
N GLY A 121 -1.82 -21.73 1.63
CA GLY A 121 -1.17 -20.48 1.24
C GLY A 121 -2.14 -19.43 0.69
N ILE A 122 -1.58 -18.38 0.08
CA ILE A 122 -2.31 -17.27 -0.54
C ILE A 122 -1.95 -17.23 -2.02
N ASP A 123 -2.97 -17.20 -2.87
CA ASP A 123 -2.83 -16.97 -4.30
C ASP A 123 -2.35 -15.54 -4.61
N GLU A 124 -1.40 -15.38 -5.53
CA GLU A 124 -0.76 -14.09 -5.82
C GLU A 124 -1.76 -13.03 -6.32
N ASP A 125 -2.76 -13.41 -7.12
CA ASP A 125 -3.78 -12.48 -7.60
C ASP A 125 -4.64 -11.99 -6.43
N ARG A 126 -5.00 -12.91 -5.54
CA ARG A 126 -5.76 -12.59 -4.32
C ARG A 126 -4.98 -11.68 -3.37
N LEU A 127 -3.66 -11.87 -3.26
CA LEU A 127 -2.78 -10.98 -2.50
C LEU A 127 -2.71 -9.59 -3.14
N GLY A 128 -2.48 -9.52 -4.45
CA GLY A 128 -2.40 -8.24 -5.18
C GLY A 128 -3.67 -7.43 -5.03
N ASP A 129 -4.83 -8.06 -5.21
CA ASP A 129 -6.13 -7.43 -5.04
C ASP A 129 -6.36 -6.88 -3.63
N ALA A 130 -6.01 -7.65 -2.59
CA ALA A 130 -6.14 -7.23 -1.20
C ALA A 130 -5.21 -6.05 -0.88
N VAL A 131 -3.95 -6.11 -1.32
CA VAL A 131 -2.94 -5.06 -1.11
C VAL A 131 -3.32 -3.78 -1.82
N ILE A 132 -3.82 -3.84 -3.06
CA ILE A 132 -4.29 -2.67 -3.81
C ILE A 132 -5.42 -1.97 -3.04
N ARG A 133 -6.43 -2.73 -2.59
CA ARG A 133 -7.55 -2.16 -1.81
C ARG A 133 -7.08 -1.53 -0.51
N LEU A 134 -6.15 -2.19 0.19
CA LEU A 134 -5.51 -1.65 1.39
C LEU A 134 -4.80 -0.33 1.12
N ILE A 135 -3.96 -0.28 0.07
CA ILE A 135 -3.24 0.94 -0.34
C ILE A 135 -4.22 2.05 -0.69
N GLU A 136 -5.30 1.76 -1.40
CA GLU A 136 -6.33 2.75 -1.75
C GLU A 136 -6.97 3.35 -0.49
N VAL A 137 -7.34 2.54 0.51
CA VAL A 137 -7.88 3.04 1.78
C VAL A 137 -6.82 3.80 2.59
N THR A 138 -5.58 3.31 2.66
CA THR A 138 -4.46 4.00 3.31
C THR A 138 -4.23 5.39 2.72
N ASN A 139 -4.18 5.50 1.39
CA ASN A 139 -3.96 6.76 0.70
C ASN A 139 -5.15 7.72 0.90
N GLN A 140 -6.38 7.20 0.91
CA GLN A 140 -7.56 8.01 1.21
C GLN A 140 -7.49 8.60 2.62
N LEU A 141 -7.20 7.77 3.64
CA LEU A 141 -7.09 8.24 5.02
C LEU A 141 -5.94 9.22 5.23
N GLN A 142 -4.85 9.07 4.46
CA GLN A 142 -3.75 10.01 4.46
C GLN A 142 -4.15 11.35 3.82
N SER A 143 -4.89 11.31 2.70
CA SER A 143 -5.45 12.51 2.07
C SER A 143 -6.45 13.23 2.97
N ASP A 144 -7.19 12.49 3.80
CA ASP A 144 -8.14 13.05 4.75
C ASP A 144 -7.46 13.60 6.02
N GLY A 145 -6.13 13.46 6.14
CA GLY A 145 -5.35 13.90 7.30
C GLY A 145 -5.59 13.08 8.57
N VAL A 146 -6.20 11.89 8.43
CA VAL A 146 -6.51 10.99 9.56
C VAL A 146 -5.33 10.05 9.82
N LEU A 147 -4.73 9.53 8.75
CA LEU A 147 -3.56 8.66 8.79
C LEU A 147 -2.29 9.47 8.50
N GLU A 148 -1.41 9.53 9.48
CA GLU A 148 -0.10 10.15 9.34
C GLU A 148 0.96 9.06 9.26
N LEU A 149 1.74 9.05 8.18
CA LEU A 149 2.85 8.14 7.98
C LEU A 149 4.12 8.96 8.08
N SER A 150 5.06 8.55 8.93
CA SER A 150 6.35 9.23 9.03
C SER A 150 7.23 8.78 7.86
N ALA A 151 7.76 9.74 7.11
CA ALA A 151 8.65 9.51 5.97
C ALA A 151 10.07 9.12 6.40
#